data_AF-A0A6G0X115-F1
#
_entry.id   AF-A0A6G0X115-F1
#
_cell.length_a   1.000
_cell.length_b   1.000
_cell.length_c   1.000
_cell.angle_alpha   90.00
_cell.angle_beta   90.00
_cell.angle_gamma   90.00
#
_symmetry.space_group_name_H-M   'P 1'
#
loop_
_entity.id
_entity.type
_entity.pdbx_description
1 polymer ?
#
loop_
_entity_poly.entity_id
_entity_poly.type
_entity_poly.pdbx_seq_one_letter_code
_entity_poly.pdbx_strand_id
1 'polypeptide(L)'
;MRLNTVIFSMIHRTAVENDNVPMSDGSIIFMPKTNLASIHRNPKYWTNPDSFIPDRFVEGTPEWDADLALRGGKSHAFHYMPFSFGSKSCIGQRFAMAEMQVVVATLFSMKLRRHPRRTCAMYLGALR
;
A
#
# COMPACT_ATOMS: atom_id res chain seq x y z
N MET A 1 -3.75 -1.75 -4.57
CA MET A 1 -3.22 -2.76 -3.62
C MET A 1 -3.01 -2.24 -2.18
N ARG A 2 -3.20 -0.94 -1.89
CA ARG A 2 -3.03 -0.39 -0.52
C ARG A 2 -4.10 -0.88 0.48
N LEU A 3 -5.37 -0.66 0.16
CA LEU A 3 -6.51 -0.96 1.06
C LEU A 3 -6.82 -2.45 1.20
N ASN A 4 -6.73 -3.18 0.08
CA ASN A 4 -7.01 -4.60 -0.02
C ASN A 4 -5.68 -5.30 -0.29
N THR A 5 -4.83 -5.38 0.74
CA THR A 5 -3.55 -6.09 0.62
C THR A 5 -3.83 -7.60 0.58
N VAL A 6 -3.28 -8.28 -0.43
CA VAL A 6 -3.43 -9.74 -0.58
C VAL A 6 -2.53 -10.47 0.44
N ILE A 7 -1.42 -9.83 0.81
CA ILE A 7 -0.45 -10.32 1.79
C ILE A 7 -0.42 -9.33 2.95
N PHE A 8 -0.90 -9.74 4.12
CA PHE A 8 -0.93 -8.89 5.32
C PHE A 8 0.36 -8.98 6.14
N SER A 9 1.02 -10.14 6.14
CA SER A 9 2.31 -10.37 6.78
C SER A 9 3.36 -10.78 5.76
N MET A 10 4.54 -10.17 5.79
CA MET A 10 5.65 -10.62 4.95
C MET A 10 6.17 -12.00 5.39
N ILE A 11 6.78 -12.70 4.44
CA ILE A 11 7.55 -13.92 4.72
C ILE A 11 8.57 -13.60 5.82
N HIS A 12 8.65 -14.48 6.81
CA HIS A 12 9.58 -14.33 7.92
C HIS A 12 11.01 -14.26 7.39
N ARG A 13 11.74 -13.25 7.88
CA ARG A 13 13.17 -13.11 7.65
C ARG A 13 13.88 -13.57 8.92
N THR A 14 14.94 -14.33 8.73
CA THR A 14 15.91 -14.67 9.77
C THR A 14 17.19 -13.95 9.40
N ALA A 15 17.78 -13.24 10.35
CA ALA A 15 19.07 -12.60 10.13
C ALA A 15 20.14 -13.69 9.95
N VAL A 16 21.00 -13.53 8.94
CA VAL A 16 22.10 -14.48 8.69
C VAL A 16 23.22 -14.27 9.72
N GLU A 17 23.37 -13.02 10.15
CA GLU A 17 24.28 -12.57 11.20
C GLU A 17 23.56 -11.54 12.09
N ASN A 18 24.12 -11.24 13.25
CA ASN A 18 23.52 -10.24 14.14
C ASN A 18 23.69 -8.84 13.55
N ASP A 19 22.58 -8.18 13.21
CA ASP A 19 22.58 -6.76 12.89
C ASP A 19 22.80 -5.96 14.18
N ASN A 20 23.91 -5.21 14.26
CA ASN A 20 24.15 -4.27 15.35
C ASN A 20 23.63 -2.90 14.95
N VAL A 21 22.46 -2.50 15.46
CA VAL A 21 21.96 -1.13 15.34
C VAL A 21 22.44 -0.35 16.55
N PRO A 22 23.46 0.54 16.43
CA PRO A 22 23.95 1.29 17.57
C PRO A 22 22.90 2.33 17.95
N MET A 23 22.26 2.11 19.10
CA MET A 23 21.49 3.16 19.77
C MET A 23 22.44 4.02 20.60
N SER A 24 22.06 5.28 20.82
CA SER A 24 22.83 6.23 21.65
C SER A 24 23.01 5.76 23.10
N ASP A 25 22.22 4.79 23.55
CA ASP A 25 22.25 4.19 24.89
C ASP A 25 22.83 2.76 24.92
N GLY A 26 23.26 2.22 23.76
CA GLY A 26 23.79 0.86 23.65
C GLY A 26 22.76 -0.27 23.71
N SER A 27 21.46 0.03 23.74
CA SER A 27 20.42 -0.99 23.71
C SER A 27 20.18 -1.56 22.29
N ILE A 28 19.73 -2.80 22.21
CA ILE A 28 19.40 -3.49 20.95
C ILE A 28 17.88 -3.49 20.80
N ILE A 29 17.35 -2.85 19.75
CA ILE A 29 15.92 -2.92 19.42
C ILE A 29 15.65 -4.14 18.54
N PHE A 30 14.75 -5.01 19.01
CA PHE A 30 14.09 -6.00 18.17
C PHE A 30 13.15 -5.28 17.19
N MET A 31 13.45 -5.35 15.89
CA MET A 31 12.58 -4.79 14.86
C MET A 31 11.37 -5.74 14.66
N PRO A 32 10.15 -5.37 15.08
CA PRO A 32 9.01 -6.26 14.94
C PRO A 32 8.68 -6.48 13.46
N LYS A 33 8.23 -7.69 13.14
CA LYS A 33 7.77 -8.05 11.79
C LYS A 33 6.66 -7.09 11.37
N THR A 34 6.89 -6.33 10.31
CA THR A 34 5.98 -5.28 9.86
C THR A 34 4.70 -5.89 9.30
N ASN A 35 3.55 -5.44 9.82
CA ASN A 35 2.26 -5.70 9.21
C ASN A 35 2.03 -4.68 8.07
N LEU A 36 2.01 -5.15 6.83
CA LEU A 36 1.86 -4.30 5.66
C LEU A 36 0.51 -3.58 5.65
N ALA A 37 -0.55 -4.26 6.11
CA ALA A 37 -1.88 -3.65 6.20
C ALA A 37 -1.88 -2.47 7.18
N SER A 38 -1.15 -2.58 8.30
CA SER A 38 -1.02 -1.51 9.29
C SER A 38 -0.29 -0.29 8.72
N ILE A 39 0.82 -0.49 8.02
CA ILE A 39 1.55 0.63 7.38
C ILE A 39 0.68 1.30 6.31
N HIS A 40 0.02 0.50 5.48
CA HIS A 40 -0.84 0.98 4.41
C HIS A 40 -2.03 1.79 4.92
N ARG A 41 -2.52 1.56 6.16
CA ARG A 41 -3.64 2.30 6.77
C ARG A 41 -3.22 3.22 7.91
N ASN A 42 -1.92 3.48 8.07
CA ASN A 42 -1.45 4.31 9.17
C ASN A 42 -1.77 5.80 8.90
N PRO A 43 -2.56 6.48 9.75
CA PRO A 43 -2.88 7.90 9.58
C PRO A 43 -1.65 8.82 9.66
N LYS A 44 -0.51 8.32 10.19
CA LYS A 44 0.77 9.04 10.16
C LYS A 44 1.32 9.24 8.75
N TYR A 45 0.93 8.41 7.79
CA TYR A 45 1.48 8.42 6.43
C TYR A 45 0.45 8.67 5.34
N TRP A 46 -0.84 8.57 5.67
CA TRP A 46 -1.94 8.59 4.71
C TRP A 46 -3.10 9.44 5.26
N THR A 47 -3.47 10.47 4.53
CA THR A 47 -4.74 11.17 4.72
C THR A 47 -5.89 10.22 4.38
N ASN A 48 -6.97 10.27 5.17
CA ASN A 48 -8.16 9.41 5.00
C ASN A 48 -7.76 7.94 4.73
N PRO A 49 -7.07 7.27 5.69
CA PRO A 49 -6.34 6.04 5.42
C PRO A 49 -7.25 4.88 4.98
N ASP A 50 -8.53 4.87 5.33
CA ASP A 50 -9.45 3.81 4.89
C ASP A 50 -10.16 4.11 3.56
N SER A 51 -9.99 5.31 3.01
CA SER A 51 -10.67 5.74 1.78
C SER A 51 -9.94 5.31 0.51
N PHE A 52 -10.71 4.87 -0.49
CA PHE A 52 -10.20 4.53 -1.82
C PHE A 52 -10.04 5.79 -2.66
N ILE A 53 -8.82 6.32 -2.66
CA ILE A 53 -8.46 7.57 -3.34
C ILE A 53 -7.30 7.22 -4.29
N PRO A 54 -7.55 7.01 -5.60
CA PRO A 54 -6.49 6.73 -6.59
C PRO A 54 -5.53 7.90 -6.81
N ASP A 55 -6.02 9.13 -6.75
CA ASP A 55 -5.28 10.34 -7.14
C ASP A 55 -4.05 10.61 -6.26
N ARG A 56 -4.00 10.06 -5.04
CA ARG A 56 -2.82 10.10 -4.15
C ARG A 56 -1.56 9.43 -4.71
N PHE A 57 -1.69 8.66 -5.80
CA PHE A 57 -0.59 8.01 -6.49
C PHE A 57 -0.13 8.78 -7.75
N VAL A 58 -0.76 9.91 -8.05
CA VAL A 58 -0.43 10.78 -9.18
C VAL A 58 0.27 12.03 -8.64
N GLU A 59 1.51 12.26 -9.07
CA GLU A 59 2.30 13.42 -8.60
C GLU A 59 1.64 14.74 -9.00
N GLY A 60 1.65 15.72 -8.08
CA GLY A 60 1.07 17.05 -8.29
C GLY A 60 -0.45 17.15 -8.07
N THR A 61 -1.11 16.08 -7.62
CA THR A 61 -2.49 16.16 -7.14
C THR A 61 -2.55 16.68 -5.69
N PRO A 62 -3.66 17.31 -5.27
CA PRO A 62 -3.85 17.73 -3.88
C PRO A 62 -3.70 16.57 -2.89
N GLU A 63 -4.19 15.38 -3.25
CA GLU A 63 -4.12 14.17 -2.44
C GLU A 63 -2.68 13.65 -2.30
N TRP A 64 -1.89 13.74 -3.38
CA TRP A 64 -0.47 13.41 -3.34
C TRP A 64 0.29 14.33 -2.39
N ASP A 65 0.11 15.65 -2.53
CA ASP A 65 0.81 16.65 -1.73
C ASP A 65 0.44 16.54 -0.24
N ALA A 66 -0.84 16.29 0.05
CA ALA A 66 -1.31 16.08 1.42
C ALA A 66 -0.67 14.84 2.07
N ASP A 67 -0.60 13.71 1.36
CA ASP A 67 0.09 12.51 1.86
C ASP A 67 1.61 12.71 1.94
N LEU A 68 2.20 13.47 1.02
CA LEU A 68 3.63 13.79 0.99
C LEU A 68 4.04 14.63 2.22
N ALA A 69 3.20 15.59 2.62
CA ALA A 69 3.42 16.41 3.81
C ALA A 69 3.49 15.56 5.09
N LEU A 70 2.58 14.59 5.25
CA LEU A 70 2.57 13.66 6.39
C LEU A 70 3.84 12.78 6.45
N ARG A 71 4.46 12.49 5.30
CA ARG A 71 5.67 11.68 5.17
C ARG A 71 6.96 12.52 5.21
N GLY A 72 6.86 13.81 5.47
CA GLY A 72 8.00 14.73 5.53
C GLY A 72 8.73 14.85 4.19
N GLY A 73 7.99 14.94 3.08
CA GLY A 73 8.57 15.08 1.74
C GLY A 73 9.08 13.78 1.12
N LYS A 74 8.91 12.63 1.80
CA LYS A 74 9.32 11.32 1.28
C LYS A 74 8.22 10.70 0.43
N SER A 75 8.62 10.13 -0.70
CA SER A 75 7.71 9.42 -1.62
C SER A 75 7.06 8.18 -0.97
N HIS A 76 6.33 7.41 -1.78
CA HIS A 76 5.72 6.14 -1.38
C HIS A 76 6.73 5.07 -0.93
N ALA A 77 8.03 5.26 -1.13
CA ALA A 77 9.07 4.35 -0.67
C ALA A 77 8.93 4.06 0.84
N PHE A 78 8.98 2.79 1.22
CA PHE A 78 8.81 2.28 2.59
C PHE A 78 7.45 2.54 3.27
N HIS A 79 6.52 3.24 2.62
CA HIS A 79 5.16 3.47 3.10
C HIS A 79 4.13 2.68 2.30
N TYR A 80 4.44 2.35 1.04
CA TYR A 80 3.65 1.50 0.16
C TYR A 80 4.53 0.38 -0.40
N MET A 81 4.35 -0.84 0.11
CA MET A 81 5.20 -1.99 -0.23
C MET A 81 4.38 -3.26 -0.51
N PRO A 82 3.47 -3.24 -1.50
CA PRO A 82 2.66 -4.41 -1.84
C PRO A 82 3.47 -5.62 -2.34
N PHE A 83 4.72 -5.39 -2.76
CA PHE A 83 5.63 -6.42 -3.29
C PHE A 83 6.91 -6.57 -2.46
N SER A 84 6.90 -6.16 -1.18
CA SER A 84 8.10 -6.09 -0.33
C SER A 84 9.16 -5.13 -0.93
N PHE A 85 10.36 -5.10 -0.35
CA PHE A 85 11.50 -4.32 -0.81
C PHE A 85 12.82 -5.05 -0.53
N GLY A 86 13.88 -4.65 -1.25
CA GLY A 86 15.24 -5.16 -1.11
C GLY A 86 15.48 -6.49 -1.81
N SER A 87 16.50 -7.25 -1.35
CA SER A 87 16.93 -8.52 -1.95
C SER A 87 15.88 -9.65 -1.90
N LYS A 88 14.84 -9.49 -1.08
CA LYS A 88 13.67 -10.39 -0.98
C LYS A 88 12.38 -9.68 -1.40
N SER A 89 12.47 -8.78 -2.39
CA SER A 89 11.29 -8.26 -3.09
C SER A 89 10.66 -9.37 -3.95
N CYS A 90 9.39 -9.20 -4.30
CA CYS A 90 8.69 -10.17 -5.14
C CYS A 90 9.27 -10.17 -6.56
N ILE A 91 9.83 -11.30 -7.00
CA ILE A 91 10.33 -11.48 -8.37
C ILE A 91 9.23 -11.30 -9.43
N GLY A 92 7.98 -11.61 -9.07
CA GLY A 92 6.81 -11.47 -9.94
C GLY A 92 6.23 -10.05 -10.03
N GLN A 93 6.81 -9.05 -9.36
CA GLN A 93 6.24 -7.70 -9.30
C GLN A 93 5.93 -7.12 -10.68
N ARG A 94 6.88 -7.22 -11.62
CA ARG A 94 6.72 -6.64 -12.98
C ARG A 94 5.62 -7.36 -13.76
N PHE A 95 5.59 -8.69 -13.68
CA PHE A 95 4.58 -9.50 -14.33
C PHE A 95 3.18 -9.21 -13.77
N ALA A 96 3.03 -9.23 -12.44
CA ALA A 96 1.76 -8.95 -11.78
C ALA A 96 1.22 -7.55 -12.13
N MET A 97 2.09 -6.53 -12.17
CA MET A 97 1.68 -5.18 -12.57
C MET A 97 1.17 -5.12 -14.00
N ALA A 98 1.87 -5.74 -14.95
CA ALA A 98 1.44 -5.80 -16.34
C ALA A 98 0.13 -6.56 -16.50
N GLU A 99 0.00 -7.72 -15.86
CA GLU A 99 -1.21 -8.53 -15.88
C GLU A 99 -2.42 -7.77 -15.32
N MET A 100 -2.27 -7.12 -14.14
CA MET A 100 -3.34 -6.31 -13.55
C MET A 100 -3.76 -5.14 -14.47
N GLN A 101 -2.81 -4.48 -15.12
CA GLN A 101 -3.11 -3.41 -16.07
C GLN A 101 -3.92 -3.92 -17.27
N VAL A 102 -3.53 -5.06 -17.84
CA VAL A 102 -4.26 -5.69 -18.97
C VAL A 102 -5.67 -6.11 -18.55
N VAL A 103 -5.80 -6.75 -17.39
CA VAL A 103 -7.12 -7.17 -16.85
C VAL A 103 -8.02 -5.96 -16.65
N VAL A 104 -7.52 -4.90 -16.00
CA VAL A 104 -8.30 -3.67 -15.76
C VAL A 104 -8.69 -2.98 -17.07
N ALA A 105 -7.76 -2.83 -18.01
CA ALA A 105 -8.04 -2.22 -19.32
C ALA A 105 -9.09 -3.01 -20.11
N THR A 106 -9.02 -4.35 -20.05
CA THR A 106 -9.97 -5.25 -20.70
C THR A 106 -11.35 -5.18 -20.04
N LEU A 107 -11.42 -5.11 -18.71
CA LEU A 107 -12.69 -4.94 -18.01
C LEU A 107 -13.36 -3.60 -18.36
N PHE A 108 -12.58 -2.53 -18.52
CA PHE A 108 -13.12 -1.22 -18.93
C PHE A 108 -13.55 -1.17 -20.40
N SER A 109 -12.95 -1.97 -21.28
CA SER A 109 -13.37 -2.05 -22.69
C SER A 109 -14.65 -2.87 -22.89
N MET A 110 -15.02 -3.70 -21.91
CA MET A 110 -16.24 -4.51 -21.93
C MET A 110 -17.47 -3.71 -21.47
N LYS A 111 -18.61 -3.92 -22.13
CA LYS A 111 -19.93 -3.46 -21.64
C LYS A 111 -20.33 -4.29 -20.42
N LEU A 112 -19.87 -3.88 -19.24
CA LEU A 112 -20.25 -4.50 -17.97
C LEU A 112 -21.72 -4.18 -17.66
N ARG A 113 -22.61 -5.18 -17.78
CA ARG A 113 -24.00 -5.05 -17.35
C ARG A 113 -24.09 -5.47 -15.88
N ARG A 114 -24.40 -4.53 -14.98
CA ARG A 114 -24.69 -4.87 -13.58
C ARG A 114 -25.83 -5.89 -13.53
N HIS A 115 -25.63 -6.95 -12.76
CA HIS A 115 -26.70 -7.91 -12.53
C HIS A 115 -27.78 -7.24 -11.66
N PRO A 116 -29.07 -7.24 -12.10
CA PRO A 116 -30.14 -6.50 -11.41
C PRO A 116 -30.38 -6.87 -9.94
N ARG A 117 -29.83 -7.99 -9.45
CA ARG A 117 -30.05 -8.48 -8.07
C ARG A 117 -28.94 -8.15 -7.07
N ARG A 118 -27.94 -7.33 -7.44
CA ARG A 118 -26.92 -6.86 -6.49
C ARG A 118 -26.78 -5.35 -6.59
N THR A 119 -27.62 -4.64 -5.86
CA THR A 119 -27.29 -3.30 -5.38
C THR A 119 -26.08 -3.43 -4.47
N CYS A 120 -24.86 -3.35 -5.04
CA CYS A 120 -23.75 -2.86 -4.25
C CYS A 120 -24.16 -1.46 -3.83
N ALA A 121 -24.58 -1.31 -2.58
CA ALA A 121 -24.61 -0.04 -1.90
C ALA A 121 -23.18 0.51 -1.96
N MET A 122 -22.88 1.26 -3.02
CA MET A 122 -21.75 2.17 -3.01
C MET A 122 -22.03 3.11 -1.85
N TYR A 123 -21.14 3.08 -0.87
CA TYR A 123 -21.00 4.08 0.19
C TYR A 123 -20.77 5.46 -0.48
N LEU A 124 -21.86 6.05 -0.97
CA LEU A 124 -21.99 7.42 -1.45
C LEU A 124 -23.05 8.04 -0.55
N GLY A 125 -22.64 8.50 0.63
CA GLY A 125 -23.54 9.21 1.53
C GLY A 125 -23.17 9.12 3.00
N ALA A 126 -22.26 9.99 3.44
CA ALA A 126 -22.26 10.55 4.79
C ALA A 126 -21.40 11.83 4.83
N LEU A 127 -21.80 12.84 4.03
CA LEU A 127 -21.50 14.24 4.29
C LEU A 127 -22.79 15.02 4.06
N ARG A 128 -23.58 15.10 5.12
CA ARG A 128 -24.52 16.19 5.41
C ARG A 128 -24.19 16.69 6.79
#